data_AF-Q6ALG0-F1
#
_entry.id   AF-Q6ALG0-F1
#
_cell.length_a   1.000
_cell.length_b   1.000
_cell.length_c   1.000
_cell.angle_alpha   90.00
_cell.angle_beta   90.00
_cell.angle_gamma   90.00
#
_symmetry.space_group_name_H-M   'P 1'
#
loop_
_entity.id
_entity.type
_entity.pdbx_description
1 polymer ?
#
loop_
_entity_poly.entity_id
_entity_poly.type
_entity_poly.pdbx_seq_one_letter_code
_entity_poly.pdbx_strand_id
1 'polypeptide(L)'
;MSAAANAGGAFSPFGDITTLMVWQKGIIQFQEFFVLFIPSVVNWLVPAVIMSFAVPNKQPESGIDDIKLKRGALVIIGLFLWTIATAVSFHNFLKLPPVAGMMAGLSLLKIFGYYLNKTHVKNRLTYDPVKAEQRIGQIVPFDIFAKVARAEWDTLLFFYGIILCVGGLGFMGYLGLASNIMYLDLGPTTANIIVGFLSAIVDNIPVMFAVLTMMPEMSQGQWLLVTLTAGVGGSMLSIGSAAGVALMGQARGKYTFFGHLKWSPVIALGYVASIYTHFLINSSLM
;
A
#
# COMPACT_ATOMS: atom_id res chain seq x y z
N MET A 1 4.09 -7.56 -10.39
CA MET A 1 4.54 -6.86 -9.16
C MET A 1 3.45 -5.92 -8.64
N SER A 2 2.98 -4.93 -9.40
CA SER A 2 1.91 -4.01 -8.96
C SER A 2 0.65 -4.74 -8.42
N ALA A 3 0.09 -5.69 -9.18
CA ALA A 3 -1.06 -6.48 -8.72
C ALA A 3 -0.80 -7.26 -7.41
N ALA A 4 0.42 -7.77 -7.21
CA ALA A 4 0.79 -8.50 -6.00
C ALA A 4 0.97 -7.57 -4.79
N ALA A 5 1.57 -6.39 -5.00
CA ALA A 5 1.77 -5.40 -3.96
C ALA A 5 0.43 -4.84 -3.46
N ASN A 6 -0.45 -4.45 -4.40
CA ASN A 6 -1.76 -3.89 -4.05
C ASN A 6 -2.69 -4.92 -3.42
N ALA A 7 -2.71 -6.16 -3.94
CA ALA A 7 -3.44 -7.26 -3.31
C ALA A 7 -2.90 -7.58 -1.91
N GLY A 8 -1.58 -7.62 -1.74
CA GLY A 8 -0.93 -7.84 -0.45
C GLY A 8 -1.22 -6.73 0.58
N GLY A 9 -1.54 -5.51 0.11
CA GLY A 9 -1.88 -4.39 0.97
C GLY A 9 -3.35 -4.36 1.41
N ALA A 10 -4.27 -4.83 0.57
CA ALA A 10 -5.71 -4.58 0.73
C ALA A 10 -6.36 -5.23 1.97
N PHE A 11 -5.76 -6.28 2.56
CA PHE A 11 -6.34 -7.02 3.69
C PHE A 11 -5.85 -6.56 5.07
N SER A 12 -5.01 -5.53 5.14
CA SER A 12 -4.48 -5.03 6.41
C SER A 12 -4.52 -3.50 6.43
N PRO A 13 -4.87 -2.85 7.56
CA PRO A 13 -4.84 -1.39 7.69
C PRO A 13 -3.49 -0.76 7.39
N PHE A 14 -2.39 -1.49 7.57
CA PHE A 14 -1.04 -1.01 7.30
C PHE A 14 -0.51 -1.44 5.93
N GLY A 15 -1.29 -2.19 5.17
CA GLY A 15 -0.86 -2.74 3.89
C GLY A 15 -0.83 -1.71 2.77
N ASP A 16 -1.78 -0.77 2.76
CA ASP A 16 -1.84 0.35 1.81
C ASP A 16 -2.28 1.66 2.49
N ILE A 17 -1.98 2.81 1.87
CA ILE A 17 -2.44 4.12 2.35
C ILE A 17 -3.97 4.18 2.34
N THR A 18 -4.62 3.56 1.34
CA THR A 18 -6.08 3.53 1.25
C THR A 18 -6.73 2.80 2.44
N THR A 19 -6.24 1.62 2.79
CA THR A 19 -6.70 0.84 3.96
C THR A 19 -6.44 1.59 5.28
N LEU A 20 -5.31 2.30 5.35
CA LEU A 20 -4.96 3.12 6.51
C LEU A 20 -5.97 4.27 6.70
N MET A 21 -6.38 4.93 5.61
CA MET A 21 -7.34 6.03 5.66
C MET A 21 -8.72 5.57 6.14
N VAL A 22 -9.18 4.41 5.68
CA VAL A 22 -10.46 3.81 6.11
C VAL A 22 -10.42 3.48 7.61
N TRP A 23 -9.33 2.87 8.08
CA TRP A 23 -9.15 2.56 9.50
C TRP A 23 -9.04 3.82 10.36
N GLN A 24 -8.27 4.82 9.92
CA GLN A 24 -8.13 6.10 10.64
C GLN A 24 -9.45 6.88 10.75
N LYS A 25 -10.34 6.72 9.77
CA LYS A 25 -11.70 7.27 9.81
C LYS A 25 -12.63 6.49 10.76
N GLY A 26 -12.21 5.35 11.28
CA GLY A 26 -12.99 4.54 12.23
C GLY A 26 -14.15 3.78 11.59
N ILE A 27 -14.17 3.67 10.26
CA ILE A 27 -15.25 3.01 9.50
C ILE A 27 -15.15 1.48 9.62
N ILE A 28 -13.93 0.95 9.57
CA ILE A 28 -13.63 -0.48 9.67
C ILE A 28 -12.59 -0.65 10.79
N GLN A 29 -12.82 -1.60 11.69
CA GLN A 29 -11.89 -1.91 12.76
C GLN A 29 -10.74 -2.78 12.27
N PHE A 30 -9.60 -2.77 12.97
CA PHE A 30 -8.37 -3.45 12.55
C PHE A 30 -8.58 -4.92 12.15
N GLN A 31 -9.34 -5.67 12.96
CA GLN A 31 -9.57 -7.10 12.76
C GLN A 31 -10.48 -7.39 11.57
N GLU A 32 -11.37 -6.46 11.24
CA GLU A 32 -12.37 -6.63 10.19
C GLU A 32 -11.74 -6.65 8.80
N PHE A 33 -10.57 -6.04 8.62
CA PHE A 33 -9.83 -6.11 7.35
C PHE A 33 -9.37 -7.53 7.00
N PHE A 34 -9.19 -8.43 7.97
CA PHE A 34 -8.71 -9.78 7.70
C PHE A 34 -9.71 -10.62 6.88
N VAL A 35 -10.98 -10.24 6.83
CA VAL A 35 -11.97 -10.90 5.97
C VAL A 35 -11.68 -10.66 4.47
N LEU A 36 -10.89 -9.63 4.14
CA LEU A 36 -10.41 -9.36 2.79
C LEU A 36 -9.20 -10.21 2.40
N PHE A 37 -8.62 -11.00 3.32
CA PHE A 37 -7.44 -11.83 3.01
C PHE A 37 -7.71 -12.79 1.85
N ILE A 38 -8.79 -13.56 1.91
CA ILE A 38 -9.13 -14.53 0.86
C ILE A 38 -9.44 -13.82 -0.48
N PRO A 39 -10.33 -12.80 -0.54
CA PRO A 39 -10.51 -12.00 -1.76
C PRO A 39 -9.21 -11.45 -2.35
N SER A 40 -8.30 -10.95 -1.49
CA SER A 40 -7.02 -10.38 -1.91
C SER A 40 -6.07 -11.43 -2.49
N VAL A 41 -6.00 -12.61 -1.86
CA VAL A 41 -5.25 -13.75 -2.39
C VAL A 41 -5.80 -14.15 -3.76
N VAL A 42 -7.12 -14.25 -3.92
CA VAL A 42 -7.75 -14.57 -5.22
C VAL A 42 -7.42 -13.52 -6.27
N ASN A 43 -7.48 -12.23 -5.92
CA ASN A 43 -7.13 -11.13 -6.83
C ASN A 43 -5.73 -11.29 -7.43
N TRP A 44 -4.77 -11.72 -6.63
CA TRP A 44 -3.39 -11.95 -7.08
C TRP A 44 -3.22 -13.31 -7.78
N LEU A 45 -3.82 -14.36 -7.21
CA LEU A 45 -3.60 -15.74 -7.64
C LEU A 45 -4.13 -15.99 -9.05
N VAL A 46 -5.31 -15.45 -9.38
CA VAL A 46 -5.92 -15.65 -10.71
C VAL A 46 -5.02 -15.11 -11.83
N PRO A 47 -4.58 -13.83 -11.81
CA PRO A 47 -3.62 -13.34 -12.79
C PRO A 47 -2.29 -14.06 -12.74
N ALA A 48 -1.77 -14.39 -11.55
CA ALA A 48 -0.48 -15.07 -11.41
C ALA A 48 -0.47 -16.44 -12.09
N VAL A 49 -1.52 -17.24 -11.89
CA VAL A 49 -1.68 -18.55 -12.54
C VAL A 49 -1.77 -18.39 -14.05
N ILE A 50 -2.60 -17.48 -14.55
CA ILE A 50 -2.76 -17.28 -16.00
C ILE A 50 -1.45 -16.80 -16.65
N MET A 51 -0.78 -15.82 -16.03
CA MET A 51 0.49 -15.30 -16.53
C MET A 51 1.62 -16.33 -16.46
N SER A 52 1.60 -17.26 -15.50
CA SER A 52 2.62 -18.30 -15.36
C SER A 52 2.78 -19.15 -16.63
N PHE A 53 1.69 -19.38 -17.37
CA PHE A 53 1.72 -20.12 -18.64
C PHE A 53 2.38 -19.37 -19.79
N ALA A 54 2.52 -18.04 -19.70
CA ALA A 54 3.15 -17.22 -20.72
C ALA A 54 4.61 -16.85 -20.38
N VAL A 55 5.05 -17.10 -19.15
CA VAL A 55 6.43 -16.84 -18.73
C VAL A 55 7.32 -17.99 -19.22
N PRO A 56 8.40 -17.71 -19.97
CA PRO A 56 9.33 -18.75 -20.40
C PRO A 56 9.94 -19.47 -19.19
N ASN A 57 10.08 -20.80 -19.29
CA ASN A 57 10.75 -21.60 -18.26
C ASN A 57 12.27 -21.38 -18.33
N LYS A 58 12.73 -20.24 -17.80
CA LYS A 58 14.14 -19.87 -17.67
C LYS A 58 14.48 -19.81 -16.18
N GLN A 59 15.49 -20.56 -15.78
CA GLN A 59 16.05 -20.43 -14.44
C GLN A 59 17.06 -19.28 -14.46
N PRO A 60 16.90 -18.23 -13.63
CA PRO A 60 17.95 -17.24 -13.46
C PRO A 60 19.18 -17.93 -12.87
N GLU A 61 20.37 -17.54 -13.33
CA GLU A 61 21.62 -18.02 -12.73
C GLU A 61 21.60 -17.70 -11.24
N SER A 62 21.68 -18.75 -10.41
CA SER A 62 21.70 -18.60 -8.96
C SER A 62 23.06 -18.04 -8.54
N GLY A 63 23.16 -16.71 -8.47
CA GLY A 63 24.19 -16.08 -7.68
C GLY A 63 23.95 -16.48 -6.22
N ILE A 64 24.74 -17.40 -5.70
CA ILE A 64 24.72 -17.76 -4.28
C ILE A 64 25.44 -16.64 -3.53
N ASP A 65 24.79 -15.47 -3.46
CA ASP A 65 25.19 -14.47 -2.48
C ASP A 65 24.78 -15.03 -1.12
N ASP A 66 25.77 -15.33 -0.28
CA ASP A 66 25.56 -15.73 1.11
C ASP A 66 25.00 -14.51 1.88
N ILE A 67 23.67 -14.36 1.87
CA ILE A 67 22.96 -13.25 2.51
C ILE A 67 23.04 -13.45 4.04
N LYS A 68 24.15 -12.99 4.63
CA LYS A 68 24.30 -12.96 6.09
C LYS A 68 23.52 -11.78 6.67
N LEU A 69 22.69 -12.07 7.67
CA LEU A 69 22.01 -11.04 8.45
C LEU A 69 23.05 -10.10 9.09
N LYS A 70 22.89 -8.81 8.84
CA LYS A 70 23.74 -7.78 9.42
C LYS A 70 23.50 -7.68 10.93
N ARG A 71 24.50 -7.23 11.68
CA ARG A 71 24.40 -7.01 13.13
C ARG A 71 23.19 -6.13 13.44
N GLY A 72 22.35 -6.58 14.37
CA GLY A 72 21.14 -5.86 14.79
C GLY A 72 19.91 -6.07 13.91
N ALA A 73 19.99 -6.83 12.81
CA ALA A 73 18.85 -7.08 11.93
C ALA A 73 17.65 -7.70 12.67
N LEU A 74 17.87 -8.72 13.49
CA LEU A 74 16.80 -9.36 14.28
C LEU A 74 16.15 -8.40 15.29
N VAL A 75 16.94 -7.53 15.91
CA VAL A 75 16.41 -6.51 16.85
C VAL A 75 15.61 -5.45 16.10
N ILE A 76 16.06 -5.03 14.92
CA ILE A 76 15.29 -4.10 14.07
C ILE A 76 13.96 -4.73 13.64
N ILE A 77 13.94 -6.02 13.28
CA ILE A 77 12.70 -6.74 12.98
C ILE A 77 11.77 -6.76 14.21
N GLY A 78 12.31 -7.06 15.40
CA GLY A 78 11.56 -7.02 16.65
C GLY A 78 10.98 -5.63 16.96
N LEU A 79 11.79 -4.56 16.78
CA LEU A 79 11.34 -3.18 16.95
C LEU A 79 10.27 -2.78 15.92
N PHE A 80 10.34 -3.30 14.70
CA PHE A 80 9.31 -3.08 13.68
C PHE A 80 7.98 -3.72 14.08
N LEU A 81 8.01 -4.99 14.52
CA LEU A 81 6.81 -5.67 15.04
C LEU A 81 6.24 -4.96 16.28
N TRP A 82 7.12 -4.51 17.18
CA TRP A 82 6.74 -3.70 18.33
C TRP A 82 6.07 -2.39 17.91
N THR A 83 6.60 -1.73 16.88
CA THR A 83 6.02 -0.48 16.34
C THR A 83 4.59 -0.71 15.85
N ILE A 84 4.35 -1.77 15.08
CA ILE A 84 3.01 -2.15 14.64
C ILE A 84 2.09 -2.39 15.85
N ALA A 85 2.53 -3.19 16.82
CA ALA A 85 1.76 -3.49 18.02
C ALA A 85 1.40 -2.23 18.81
N THR A 86 2.33 -1.29 18.98
CA THR A 86 2.07 -0.01 19.66
C THR A 86 1.15 0.90 18.87
N ALA A 87 1.27 0.97 17.54
CA ALA A 87 0.39 1.78 16.70
C ALA A 87 -1.07 1.31 16.79
N VAL A 88 -1.30 0.00 16.73
CA VAL A 88 -2.63 -0.60 16.91
C VAL A 88 -3.14 -0.38 18.34
N SER A 89 -2.30 -0.64 19.35
CA SER A 89 -2.70 -0.53 20.76
C SER A 89 -3.05 0.91 21.15
N PHE A 90 -2.26 1.89 20.70
CA PHE A 90 -2.50 3.30 21.00
C PHE A 90 -3.80 3.79 20.36
N HIS A 91 -4.10 3.34 19.14
CA HIS A 91 -5.35 3.69 18.48
C HIS A 91 -6.56 3.04 19.14
N ASN A 92 -6.51 1.73 19.38
CA ASN A 92 -7.66 0.98 19.87
C ASN A 92 -7.97 1.28 21.35
N PHE A 93 -6.95 1.27 22.21
CA PHE A 93 -7.12 1.39 23.66
C PHE A 93 -6.97 2.83 24.18
N LEU A 94 -5.97 3.58 23.70
CA LEU A 94 -5.69 4.94 24.18
C LEU A 94 -6.40 6.04 23.36
N LYS A 95 -7.09 5.67 22.27
CA LYS A 95 -7.75 6.60 21.32
C LYS A 95 -6.81 7.67 20.77
N LEU A 96 -5.51 7.37 20.72
CA LEU A 96 -4.51 8.24 20.12
C LEU A 96 -4.41 7.95 18.61
N PRO A 97 -3.99 8.93 17.79
CA PRO A 97 -3.76 8.68 16.38
C PRO A 97 -2.61 7.65 16.20
N PRO A 98 -2.69 6.72 15.23
CA PRO A 98 -1.68 5.66 15.03
C PRO A 98 -0.26 6.19 14.86
N VAL A 99 -0.11 7.43 14.35
CA VAL A 99 1.17 8.12 14.21
C VAL A 99 1.93 8.25 15.53
N ALA A 100 1.24 8.35 16.67
CA ALA A 100 1.89 8.40 17.97
C ALA A 100 2.66 7.10 18.28
N GLY A 101 2.05 5.94 18.02
CA GLY A 101 2.71 4.64 18.17
C GLY A 101 3.85 4.46 17.15
N MET A 102 3.64 4.90 15.90
CA MET A 102 4.69 4.90 14.88
C MET A 102 5.90 5.77 15.28
N MET A 103 5.68 6.94 15.87
CA MET A 103 6.74 7.83 16.36
C MET A 103 7.47 7.26 17.58
N ALA A 104 6.76 6.56 18.47
CA ALA A 104 7.37 5.83 19.59
C ALA A 104 8.33 4.74 19.06
N GLY A 105 7.86 3.93 18.10
CA GLY A 105 8.68 2.92 17.43
C GLY A 105 9.91 3.51 16.72
N LEU A 106 9.72 4.62 15.99
CA LEU A 106 10.81 5.34 15.33
C LEU A 106 11.86 5.86 16.33
N SER A 107 11.41 6.34 17.49
CA SER A 107 12.28 6.83 18.55
C SER A 107 13.14 5.71 19.15
N LEU A 108 12.55 4.54 19.41
CA LEU A 108 13.28 3.35 19.87
C LEU A 108 14.28 2.87 18.81
N LEU A 109 13.88 2.85 17.54
CA LEU A 109 14.75 2.51 16.43
C LEU A 109 15.95 3.46 16.33
N LYS A 110 15.76 4.77 16.58
CA LYS A 110 16.85 5.76 16.63
C LYS A 110 17.81 5.50 17.79
N ILE A 111 17.29 5.21 18.98
CA ILE A 111 18.13 4.87 20.15
C ILE A 111 18.96 3.63 19.86
N PHE A 112 18.35 2.59 19.28
CA PHE A 112 19.05 1.36 18.90
C PHE A 112 20.07 1.60 17.77
N GLY A 113 19.73 2.39 16.76
CA GLY A 113 20.64 2.80 15.70
C GLY A 113 21.86 3.55 16.23
N TYR A 114 21.66 4.46 17.19
CA TYR A 114 22.74 5.15 17.89
C TYR A 114 23.65 4.18 18.65
N TYR A 115 23.07 3.22 19.37
CA TYR A 115 23.81 2.17 20.07
C TYR A 115 24.67 1.31 19.12
N LEU A 116 24.11 0.91 17.97
CA LEU A 116 24.84 0.16 16.94
C LEU A 116 26.02 0.96 16.38
N ASN A 117 25.84 2.26 16.11
CA ASN A 117 26.92 3.12 15.65
C ASN A 117 28.03 3.25 16.68
N LYS A 118 27.67 3.47 17.96
CA LYS A 118 28.65 3.67 19.04
C LYS A 118 29.47 2.41 19.30
N THR A 119 28.86 1.23 19.14
CA THR A 119 29.51 -0.06 19.36
C THR A 119 30.11 -0.66 18.08
N HIS A 120 30.09 0.06 16.96
CA HIS A 120 30.76 -0.36 15.74
C HIS A 120 32.24 0.01 15.79
N VAL A 121 33.11 -1.00 15.78
CA VAL A 121 34.56 -0.80 15.72
C VAL A 121 34.91 -0.23 14.34
N LYS A 122 35.39 1.03 14.30
CA LYS A 122 35.93 1.65 13.08
C LYS A 122 37.20 0.91 12.67
N ASN A 123 37.11 -0.07 11.78
CA ASN A 123 38.29 -0.65 11.17
C ASN A 123 38.82 0.36 10.13
N ARG A 124 39.82 1.17 10.52
CA ARG A 124 40.36 2.31 9.74
C ARG A 124 40.98 1.92 8.39
N LEU A 125 41.22 0.64 8.12
CA LEU A 125 41.96 0.16 6.96
C LEU A 125 41.11 -0.04 5.69
N THR A 126 39.78 0.11 5.76
CA THR A 126 38.88 -0.08 4.60
C THR A 126 37.80 1.01 4.52
N TYR A 127 38.15 2.22 4.94
CA TYR A 127 37.25 3.37 4.91
C TYR A 127 37.40 4.12 3.57
N ASP A 128 36.51 3.81 2.63
CA ASP A 128 36.37 4.54 1.36
C ASP A 128 35.11 5.42 1.46
N PRO A 129 35.24 6.76 1.61
CA PRO A 129 34.12 7.65 1.88
C PRO A 129 33.09 7.65 0.73
N VAL A 130 33.52 7.37 -0.50
CA VAL A 130 32.64 7.34 -1.69
C VAL A 130 31.81 6.04 -1.74
N LYS A 131 32.35 4.91 -1.27
CA LYS A 131 31.62 3.63 -1.17
C LYS A 131 30.78 3.51 0.11
N ALA A 132 31.07 4.30 1.13
CA ALA A 132 30.32 4.32 2.39
C ALA A 132 28.88 4.85 2.18
N GLU A 133 28.67 5.82 1.29
CA GLU A 133 27.33 6.32 0.95
C GLU A 133 26.51 5.34 0.09
N GLN A 134 27.17 4.54 -0.75
CA GLN A 134 26.50 3.63 -1.70
C GLN A 134 26.21 2.23 -1.14
N ARG A 135 26.87 1.81 -0.06
CA ARG A 135 26.67 0.47 0.51
C ARG A 135 25.62 0.50 1.61
N ILE A 136 24.42 -0.02 1.30
CA ILE A 136 23.21 -0.16 2.15
C ILE A 136 23.43 -1.12 3.36
N GLY A 137 24.62 -1.20 3.93
CA GLY A 137 24.75 -1.61 5.33
C GLY A 137 26.13 -2.08 5.73
N GLN A 138 27.10 -1.18 5.65
CA GLN A 138 28.06 -1.07 6.73
C GLN A 138 27.72 0.22 7.47
N ILE A 139 26.96 0.07 8.55
CA ILE A 139 26.78 1.00 9.69
C ILE A 139 27.18 2.45 9.38
N VAL A 140 26.55 3.00 8.35
CA VAL A 140 26.36 4.44 8.22
C VAL A 140 25.41 4.76 9.35
N PRO A 141 25.57 5.89 10.07
CA PRO A 141 24.58 6.31 11.03
C PRO A 141 23.20 6.06 10.43
N PHE A 142 22.34 5.33 11.15
CA PHE A 142 20.97 5.04 10.73
C PHE A 142 20.22 6.36 10.69
N ASP A 143 20.56 7.16 9.69
CA ASP A 143 20.16 8.52 9.51
C ASP A 143 18.83 8.45 8.79
N ILE A 144 17.83 8.15 9.61
CA ILE A 144 16.44 8.22 9.22
C ILE A 144 16.15 9.60 8.61
N PHE A 145 16.82 10.67 9.05
CA PHE A 145 16.63 11.99 8.44
C PHE A 145 17.21 12.05 7.02
N ALA A 146 18.35 11.43 6.73
CA ALA A 146 18.83 11.26 5.35
C ALA A 146 17.91 10.38 4.50
N LYS A 147 17.21 9.39 5.11
CA LYS A 147 16.18 8.60 4.41
C LYS A 147 14.86 9.36 4.23
N VAL A 148 14.45 10.19 5.19
CA VAL A 148 13.29 11.09 5.11
C VAL A 148 13.58 12.27 4.16
N ALA A 149 14.82 12.75 4.08
CA ALA A 149 15.25 13.73 3.09
C ALA A 149 15.22 13.17 1.67
N ARG A 150 15.41 11.84 1.53
CA ARG A 150 15.15 11.09 0.30
C ARG A 150 13.69 10.66 0.13
N ALA A 151 12.78 11.09 1.01
CA ALA A 151 11.36 10.91 0.74
C ALA A 151 11.01 11.64 -0.55
N GLU A 152 10.12 11.06 -1.34
CA GLU A 152 9.66 11.64 -2.59
C GLU A 152 8.74 12.84 -2.27
N TRP A 153 9.34 13.99 -1.92
CA TRP A 153 8.61 15.22 -1.61
C TRP A 153 7.70 15.65 -2.76
N ASP A 154 8.12 15.41 -4.01
CA ASP A 154 7.29 15.65 -5.19
C ASP A 154 6.00 14.82 -5.16
N THR A 155 6.11 13.52 -4.84
CA THR A 155 4.97 12.61 -4.69
C THR A 155 4.07 13.01 -3.52
N LEU A 156 4.64 13.41 -2.38
CA LEU A 156 3.88 13.86 -1.20
C LEU A 156 3.11 15.16 -1.46
N LEU A 157 3.76 16.15 -2.11
CA LEU A 157 3.13 17.42 -2.49
C LEU A 157 2.06 17.21 -3.56
N PHE A 158 2.27 16.29 -4.50
CA PHE A 158 1.26 15.88 -5.47
C PHE A 158 0.00 15.34 -4.80
N PHE A 159 0.14 14.38 -3.88
CA PHE A 159 -1.02 13.84 -3.14
C PHE A 159 -1.69 14.90 -2.27
N TYR A 160 -0.92 15.75 -1.59
CA TYR A 160 -1.46 16.86 -0.81
C TYR A 160 -2.30 17.81 -1.67
N GLY A 161 -1.80 18.20 -2.85
CA GLY A 161 -2.51 19.05 -3.79
C GLY A 161 -3.82 18.41 -4.27
N ILE A 162 -3.80 17.13 -4.65
CA ILE A 162 -5.02 16.43 -5.08
C ILE A 162 -6.04 16.33 -3.93
N ILE A 163 -5.61 15.97 -2.73
CA ILE A 163 -6.48 15.89 -1.55
C ILE A 163 -7.11 17.26 -1.25
N LEU A 164 -6.36 18.35 -1.36
CA LEU A 164 -6.90 19.71 -1.25
C LEU A 164 -7.95 20.02 -2.32
N CYS A 165 -7.71 19.66 -3.59
CA CYS A 165 -8.67 19.86 -4.66
C CYS A 165 -9.97 19.06 -4.42
N VAL A 166 -9.86 17.79 -4.02
CA VAL A 166 -11.02 16.94 -3.69
C VAL A 166 -11.76 17.50 -2.48
N GLY A 167 -11.04 17.97 -1.45
CA GLY A 167 -11.63 18.67 -0.30
C GLY A 167 -12.38 19.94 -0.71
N GLY A 168 -11.85 20.71 -1.66
CA GLY A 168 -12.51 21.87 -2.24
C GLY A 168 -13.79 21.51 -3.00
N LEU A 169 -13.79 20.44 -3.80
CA LEU A 169 -15.00 19.90 -4.45
C LEU A 169 -16.05 19.46 -3.41
N GLY A 170 -15.61 18.90 -2.28
CA GLY A 170 -16.46 18.56 -1.15
C GLY A 170 -17.10 19.81 -0.52
N PHE A 171 -16.30 20.83 -0.25
CA PHE A 171 -16.77 22.11 0.31
C PHE A 171 -17.79 22.81 -0.59
N MET A 172 -17.61 22.74 -1.91
CA MET A 172 -18.56 23.29 -2.90
C MET A 172 -19.83 22.44 -3.07
N GLY A 173 -19.91 21.25 -2.46
CA GLY A 173 -21.08 20.36 -2.54
C GLY A 173 -21.10 19.40 -3.73
N TYR A 174 -20.11 19.43 -4.63
CA TYR A 174 -20.06 18.53 -5.79
C TYR A 174 -19.91 17.06 -5.39
N LEU A 175 -19.18 16.77 -4.31
CA LEU A 175 -19.08 15.40 -3.80
C LEU A 175 -20.43 14.90 -3.28
N GLY A 176 -21.29 15.77 -2.74
CA GLY A 176 -22.65 15.38 -2.34
C GLY A 176 -23.52 14.97 -3.53
N LEU A 177 -23.45 15.73 -4.64
CA LEU A 177 -24.12 15.36 -5.89
C LEU A 177 -23.62 14.03 -6.44
N ALA A 178 -22.30 13.85 -6.47
CA ALA A 178 -21.70 12.58 -6.91
C ALA A 178 -22.11 11.42 -5.99
N SER A 179 -22.19 11.65 -4.68
CA SER A 179 -22.64 10.65 -3.71
C SER A 179 -24.07 10.21 -3.99
N ASN A 180 -24.99 11.14 -4.27
CA ASN A 180 -26.38 10.81 -4.59
C ASN A 180 -26.47 9.97 -5.87
N ILE A 181 -25.82 10.42 -6.94
CA ILE A 181 -25.86 9.71 -8.23
C ILE A 181 -25.24 8.31 -8.11
N MET A 182 -24.09 8.21 -7.43
CA MET A 182 -23.35 6.95 -7.34
C MET A 182 -23.99 5.99 -6.34
N TYR A 183 -24.25 6.43 -5.11
CA TYR A 183 -24.60 5.52 -4.02
C TYR A 183 -26.12 5.40 -3.79
N LEU A 184 -26.93 6.40 -4.17
CA LEU A 184 -28.40 6.28 -4.09
C LEU A 184 -28.99 5.72 -5.38
N ASP A 185 -28.67 6.29 -6.55
CA ASP A 185 -29.31 5.89 -7.80
C ASP A 185 -28.75 4.56 -8.36
N LEU A 186 -27.42 4.41 -8.43
CA LEU A 186 -26.79 3.16 -8.92
C LEU A 186 -26.67 2.07 -7.84
N GLY A 187 -26.71 2.48 -6.58
CA GLY A 187 -26.52 1.63 -5.40
C GLY A 187 -25.05 1.38 -5.03
N PRO A 188 -24.75 1.09 -3.75
CA PRO A 188 -23.37 0.96 -3.25
C PRO A 188 -22.53 -0.07 -3.98
N THR A 189 -23.09 -1.23 -4.32
CA THR A 189 -22.36 -2.29 -5.02
C THR A 189 -21.81 -1.82 -6.36
N THR A 190 -22.68 -1.22 -7.19
CA THR A 190 -22.30 -0.71 -8.51
C THR A 190 -21.30 0.43 -8.38
N ALA A 191 -21.56 1.35 -7.46
CA ALA A 191 -20.67 2.48 -7.17
C ALA A 191 -19.26 2.01 -6.80
N ASN A 192 -19.15 1.07 -5.86
CA ASN A 192 -17.87 0.55 -5.36
C ASN A 192 -17.07 -0.14 -6.47
N ILE A 193 -17.74 -0.92 -7.33
CA ILE A 193 -17.10 -1.54 -8.50
C ILE A 193 -16.59 -0.48 -9.48
N ILE A 194 -17.38 0.56 -9.77
CA ILE A 194 -16.99 1.67 -10.65
C ILE A 194 -15.82 2.45 -10.05
N VAL A 195 -15.85 2.74 -8.74
CA VAL A 195 -14.79 3.41 -7.99
C VAL A 195 -13.46 2.65 -8.14
N GLY A 196 -13.47 1.32 -8.05
CA GLY A 196 -12.26 0.53 -8.30
C GLY A 196 -11.76 0.62 -9.75
N PHE A 197 -12.63 0.73 -10.74
CA PHE A 197 -12.20 1.03 -12.12
C PHE A 197 -11.61 2.44 -12.26
N LEU A 198 -12.22 3.45 -11.62
CA LEU A 198 -11.70 4.83 -11.62
C LEU A 198 -10.33 4.94 -10.96
N SER A 199 -10.07 4.12 -9.93
CA SER A 199 -8.75 3.99 -9.29
C SER A 199 -7.63 3.64 -10.28
N ALA A 200 -7.93 2.88 -11.34
CA ALA A 200 -6.97 2.58 -12.41
C ALA A 200 -6.51 3.82 -13.20
N ILE A 201 -7.27 4.90 -13.19
CA ILE A 201 -7.01 6.11 -13.98
C ILE A 201 -6.37 7.21 -13.12
N VAL A 202 -6.92 7.43 -11.91
CA VAL A 202 -6.60 8.60 -11.07
C VAL A 202 -5.61 8.28 -9.94
N ASP A 203 -5.38 6.99 -9.65
CA ASP A 203 -4.74 6.44 -8.45
C ASP A 203 -5.72 6.15 -7.30
N ASN A 204 -5.34 5.20 -6.44
CA ASN A 204 -6.17 4.67 -5.38
C ASN A 204 -6.35 5.65 -4.20
N ILE A 205 -5.35 6.49 -3.89
CA ILE A 205 -5.39 7.44 -2.77
C ILE A 205 -6.44 8.55 -2.97
N PRO A 206 -6.44 9.31 -4.09
CA PRO A 206 -7.45 10.36 -4.30
C PRO A 206 -8.88 9.83 -4.36
N VAL A 207 -9.06 8.68 -5.00
CA VAL A 207 -10.37 8.06 -5.19
C VAL A 207 -10.94 7.61 -3.85
N MET A 208 -10.14 6.94 -3.00
CA MET A 208 -10.58 6.57 -1.66
C MET A 208 -10.84 7.80 -0.79
N PHE A 209 -10.02 8.85 -0.88
CA PHE A 209 -10.27 10.10 -0.17
C PHE A 209 -11.60 10.75 -0.55
N ALA A 210 -11.95 10.73 -1.84
CA ALA A 210 -13.23 11.26 -2.31
C ALA A 210 -14.42 10.48 -1.70
N VAL A 211 -14.37 9.14 -1.70
CA VAL A 211 -15.42 8.31 -1.09
C VAL A 211 -15.52 8.55 0.43
N LEU A 212 -14.39 8.66 1.12
CA LEU A 212 -14.35 8.99 2.56
C LEU A 212 -14.81 10.42 2.87
N THR A 213 -14.80 11.31 1.88
CA THR A 213 -15.30 12.68 2.03
C THR A 213 -16.80 12.74 1.74
N MET A 214 -17.28 11.93 0.78
CA MET A 214 -18.71 11.75 0.51
C MET A 214 -19.44 11.12 1.70
N MET A 215 -18.79 10.19 2.42
CA MET A 215 -19.38 9.45 3.54
C MET A 215 -20.76 8.85 3.21
N PRO A 216 -20.89 8.05 2.12
CA PRO A 216 -22.17 7.44 1.80
C PRO A 216 -22.60 6.44 2.89
N GLU A 217 -23.90 6.36 3.14
CA GLU A 217 -24.46 5.35 4.04
C GLU A 217 -24.45 3.99 3.34
N MET A 218 -23.60 3.08 3.81
CA MET A 218 -23.52 1.71 3.29
C MET A 218 -23.06 0.73 4.36
N SER A 219 -23.38 -0.55 4.17
CA SER A 219 -23.04 -1.63 5.10
C SER A 219 -21.52 -1.82 5.21
N GLN A 220 -21.09 -2.50 6.28
CA GLN A 220 -19.68 -2.82 6.49
C GLN A 220 -19.10 -3.63 5.32
N GLY A 221 -19.88 -4.57 4.75
CA GLY A 221 -19.49 -5.34 3.58
C GLY A 221 -19.22 -4.47 2.34
N GLN A 222 -19.96 -3.37 2.18
CA GLN A 222 -19.74 -2.40 1.10
C GLN A 222 -18.51 -1.51 1.36
N TRP A 223 -18.26 -1.13 2.61
CA TRP A 223 -17.00 -0.47 3.00
C TRP A 223 -15.78 -1.36 2.77
N LEU A 224 -15.88 -2.65 3.08
CA LEU A 224 -14.85 -3.63 2.76
C LEU A 224 -14.70 -3.82 1.24
N LEU A 225 -15.80 -3.81 0.49
CA LEU A 225 -15.79 -3.89 -0.98
C LEU A 225 -15.09 -2.68 -1.60
N VAL A 226 -15.41 -1.45 -1.20
CA VAL A 226 -14.74 -0.26 -1.74
C VAL A 226 -13.27 -0.23 -1.39
N THR A 227 -12.92 -0.67 -0.18
CA THR A 227 -11.53 -0.80 0.27
C THR A 227 -10.75 -1.76 -0.63
N LEU A 228 -11.31 -2.94 -0.89
CA LEU A 228 -10.72 -3.94 -1.78
C LEU A 228 -10.61 -3.41 -3.21
N THR A 229 -11.72 -2.93 -3.77
CA THR A 229 -11.82 -2.53 -5.18
C THR A 229 -10.99 -1.28 -5.50
N ALA A 230 -11.01 -0.26 -4.65
CA ALA A 230 -10.16 0.91 -4.79
C ALA A 230 -8.67 0.55 -4.63
N GLY A 231 -8.34 -0.31 -3.65
CA GLY A 231 -6.97 -0.74 -3.38
C GLY A 231 -6.36 -1.55 -4.52
N VAL A 232 -7.07 -2.55 -5.05
CA VAL A 232 -6.55 -3.42 -6.12
C VAL A 232 -6.77 -2.87 -7.53
N GLY A 233 -7.80 -2.05 -7.72
CA GLY A 233 -8.24 -1.57 -9.03
C GLY A 233 -7.20 -0.74 -9.76
N GLY A 234 -6.38 0.01 -9.02
CA GLY A 234 -5.21 0.74 -9.52
C GLY A 234 -4.23 -0.12 -10.33
N SER A 235 -4.21 -1.44 -10.12
CA SER A 235 -3.33 -2.38 -10.84
C SER A 235 -3.78 -2.65 -12.28
N MET A 236 -5.03 -2.35 -12.65
CA MET A 236 -5.56 -2.65 -13.98
C MET A 236 -4.85 -1.85 -15.08
N LEU A 237 -4.39 -0.64 -14.78
CA LEU A 237 -3.53 0.15 -15.65
C LEU A 237 -2.22 0.47 -14.92
N SER A 238 -1.08 0.44 -15.61
CA SER A 238 0.22 0.62 -14.94
C SER A 238 0.44 2.01 -14.35
N ILE A 239 -0.37 3.01 -14.75
CA ILE A 239 -0.32 4.38 -14.26
C ILE A 239 -1.21 4.57 -13.01
N GLY A 240 -2.22 3.71 -12.83
CA GLY A 240 -3.20 3.82 -11.74
C GLY A 240 -2.70 3.41 -10.36
N SER A 241 -1.40 3.18 -10.19
CA SER A 241 -0.81 2.82 -8.91
C SER A 241 0.64 3.25 -8.84
N ALA A 242 1.05 3.80 -7.69
CA ALA A 242 2.44 4.15 -7.41
C ALA A 242 3.40 2.96 -7.65
N ALA A 243 3.00 1.73 -7.31
CA ALA A 243 3.79 0.52 -7.56
C ALA A 243 3.96 0.23 -9.07
N GLY A 244 2.95 0.53 -9.88
CA GLY A 244 3.01 0.40 -11.34
C GLY A 244 3.92 1.45 -11.97
N VAL A 245 3.80 2.70 -11.55
CA VAL A 245 4.65 3.82 -12.00
C VAL A 245 6.10 3.61 -11.60
N ALA A 246 6.35 3.19 -10.35
CA ALA A 246 7.69 2.87 -9.86
C ALA A 246 8.33 1.74 -10.68
N LEU A 247 7.59 0.67 -11.00
CA LEU A 247 8.11 -0.43 -11.83
C LEU A 247 8.46 0.05 -13.25
N MET A 248 7.63 0.88 -13.88
CA MET A 248 7.97 1.48 -15.19
C MET A 248 9.21 2.38 -15.10
N GLY A 249 9.37 3.10 -13.98
CA GLY A 249 10.53 3.93 -13.70
C GLY A 249 11.82 3.15 -13.49
N GLN A 250 11.76 1.98 -12.85
CA GLN A 250 12.92 1.12 -12.55
C GLN A 250 13.29 0.19 -13.72
N ALA A 251 12.29 -0.33 -14.44
CA ALA A 251 12.47 -1.26 -15.55
C ALA A 251 12.35 -0.57 -16.91
N ARG A 252 12.93 0.64 -17.04
CA ARG A 252 12.91 1.42 -18.29
C ARG A 252 13.33 0.57 -19.48
N GLY A 253 12.50 0.58 -20.53
CA GLY A 253 12.72 -0.19 -21.76
C GLY A 253 12.36 -1.68 -21.70
N LYS A 254 12.15 -2.27 -20.51
CA LYS A 254 11.71 -3.67 -20.34
C LYS A 254 10.24 -3.79 -19.99
N TYR A 255 9.72 -2.84 -19.21
CA TYR A 255 8.32 -2.77 -18.81
C TYR A 255 7.72 -1.44 -19.25
N THR A 256 6.69 -1.50 -20.10
CA THR A 256 6.03 -0.33 -20.69
C THR A 256 4.52 -0.37 -20.45
N PHE A 257 3.87 0.79 -20.57
CA PHE A 257 2.42 0.90 -20.47
C PHE A 257 1.69 -0.06 -21.42
N PHE A 258 2.08 -0.10 -22.70
CA PHE A 258 1.47 -1.00 -23.67
C PHE A 258 1.74 -2.48 -23.36
N GLY A 259 2.90 -2.80 -22.81
CA GLY A 259 3.21 -4.15 -22.33
C GLY A 259 2.30 -4.57 -21.18
N HIS A 260 2.03 -3.67 -20.23
CA HIS A 260 1.05 -3.90 -19.16
C HIS A 260 -0.37 -4.00 -19.69
N LEU A 261 -0.75 -3.13 -20.63
CA LEU A 261 -2.10 -3.08 -21.20
C LEU A 261 -2.52 -4.40 -21.84
N LYS A 262 -1.57 -5.12 -22.46
CA LYS A 262 -1.80 -6.48 -22.98
C LYS A 262 -2.28 -7.46 -21.91
N TRP A 263 -1.83 -7.27 -20.67
CA TRP A 263 -2.15 -8.10 -19.51
C TRP A 263 -3.27 -7.53 -18.64
N SER A 264 -3.71 -6.29 -18.88
CA SER A 264 -4.82 -5.65 -18.17
C SER A 264 -6.10 -6.50 -18.14
N PRO A 265 -6.54 -7.19 -19.22
CA PRO A 265 -7.72 -8.05 -19.14
C PRO A 265 -7.57 -9.19 -18.13
N VAL A 266 -6.38 -9.79 -18.03
CA VAL A 266 -6.09 -10.85 -17.06
C VAL A 266 -6.05 -10.31 -15.64
N ILE A 267 -5.54 -9.10 -15.44
CA ILE A 267 -5.57 -8.41 -14.14
C ILE A 267 -7.02 -8.06 -13.75
N ALA A 268 -7.83 -7.60 -14.71
CA ALA A 268 -9.25 -7.32 -14.50
C ALA A 268 -10.04 -8.59 -14.16
N LEU A 269 -9.66 -9.76 -14.67
CA LEU A 269 -10.23 -11.04 -14.22
C LEU A 269 -9.94 -11.31 -12.74
N GLY A 270 -8.73 -11.00 -12.25
CA GLY A 270 -8.41 -11.05 -10.82
C GLY A 270 -9.29 -10.11 -9.99
N TYR A 271 -9.48 -8.88 -10.48
CA TYR A 271 -10.36 -7.89 -9.87
C TYR A 271 -11.80 -8.43 -9.72
N VAL A 272 -12.40 -8.91 -10.81
CA VAL A 272 -13.75 -9.50 -10.80
C VAL A 272 -13.83 -10.74 -9.91
N ALA A 273 -12.84 -11.64 -9.97
CA ALA A 273 -12.81 -12.84 -9.14
C ALA A 273 -12.73 -12.52 -7.64
N SER A 274 -12.00 -11.47 -7.26
CA SER A 274 -11.92 -11.03 -5.88
C SER A 274 -13.23 -10.42 -5.36
N ILE A 275 -13.93 -9.63 -6.19
CA ILE A 275 -15.27 -9.10 -5.88
C ILE A 275 -16.25 -10.26 -5.68
N TYR A 276 -16.24 -11.23 -6.59
CA TYR A 276 -17.10 -12.40 -6.48
C TYR A 276 -16.80 -13.20 -5.19
N THR A 277 -15.52 -13.40 -4.88
CA THR A 277 -15.09 -14.07 -3.64
C THR A 277 -15.53 -13.30 -2.40
N HIS A 278 -15.45 -11.96 -2.42
CA HIS A 278 -15.95 -11.11 -1.34
C HIS A 278 -17.45 -11.32 -1.12
N PHE A 279 -18.25 -11.36 -2.19
CA PHE A 279 -19.69 -11.62 -2.06
C PHE A 279 -20.00 -13.01 -1.55
N LEU A 280 -19.23 -14.03 -1.93
CA LEU A 280 -19.46 -15.40 -1.45
C LEU A 280 -19.15 -15.58 0.03
N ILE A 281 -18.05 -15.00 0.51
CA ILE A 281 -17.54 -15.27 1.86
C ILE A 281 -18.10 -14.24 2.87
N ASN A 282 -18.35 -13.02 2.42
CA ASN A 282 -18.78 -11.91 3.27
C ASN A 282 -20.24 -11.51 3.02
N SER A 283 -21.07 -12.43 2.49
CA SER A 283 -22.49 -12.18 2.21
C SER A 283 -23.29 -11.73 3.44
N SER A 284 -22.89 -12.17 4.64
CA SER A 284 -23.52 -11.78 5.90
C SER A 284 -23.23 -10.35 6.34
N LEU A 285 -22.25 -9.68 5.72
CA LEU A 285 -21.86 -8.30 6.02
C LEU A 285 -22.44 -7.29 5.02
N MET A 286 -23.13 -7.77 3.98
CA MET A 286 -23.64 -7.00 2.85
C MET A 286 -24.94 -6.26 3.19
#